data_AF-A0A6J8AYI8-F1
#
_entry.id   AF-A0A6J8AYI8-F1
#
_cell.length_a   1.000
_cell.length_b   1.000
_cell.length_c   1.000
_cell.angle_alpha   90.00
_cell.angle_beta   90.00
_cell.angle_gamma   90.00
#
_symmetry.space_group_name_H-M   'P 1'
#
loop_
_entity.id
_entity.type
_entity.pdbx_description
1 polymer ?
#
loop_
_entity_poly.entity_id
_entity_poly.type
_entity_poly.pdbx_seq_one_letter_code
_entity_poly.pdbx_strand_id
1 'polypeptide(L)'
;MDLQLNDLENDKLVKQKIEFQKQIDDLKEKPILLEKHDRKYNILLYGIDDSNPEENVYATTRKLLRENLLRDARKANSMPLANAHRVPTRGKGQKPILVLFLHFGDEQLVMSKSYNLKGTKIRLLDDLPVSMKEGRFLLSHNAFKIRKRDKVQTRIRAIGAHMTLETRKNSNENWSLWE
;
A
#
# COMPACT_ATOMS: atom_id res chain seq x y z
N MET A 1 -34.24 -42.82 -15.55
CA MET A 1 -33.50 -42.98 -14.30
C MET A 1 -32.06 -42.47 -14.48
N ASP A 2 -31.37 -42.83 -15.55
CA ASP A 2 -29.98 -42.40 -15.83
C ASP A 2 -29.77 -40.89 -16.04
N LEU A 3 -30.72 -40.18 -16.67
CA LEU A 3 -30.62 -38.71 -16.85
C LEU A 3 -30.64 -37.95 -15.51
N GLN A 4 -31.48 -38.36 -14.57
CA GLN A 4 -31.58 -37.71 -13.25
C GLN A 4 -30.36 -38.00 -12.36
N LEU A 5 -29.73 -39.18 -12.52
CA LEU A 5 -28.48 -39.53 -11.83
C LEU A 5 -27.30 -38.67 -12.33
N ASN A 6 -27.20 -38.43 -13.64
CA ASN A 6 -26.19 -37.54 -14.22
C ASN A 6 -26.36 -36.08 -13.77
N ASP A 7 -27.59 -35.58 -13.66
CA ASP A 7 -27.85 -34.21 -13.21
C ASP A 7 -27.47 -34.01 -11.73
N LEU A 8 -27.78 -34.99 -10.87
CA LEU A 8 -27.39 -35.00 -9.46
C LEU A 8 -25.87 -35.06 -9.26
N GLU A 9 -25.17 -35.84 -10.08
CA GLU A 9 -23.71 -35.93 -10.04
C GLU A 9 -23.05 -34.62 -10.53
N ASN A 10 -23.60 -34.01 -11.58
CA ASN A 10 -23.13 -32.72 -12.09
C ASN A 10 -23.33 -31.59 -11.06
N ASP A 11 -24.48 -31.55 -10.39
CA ASP A 11 -24.75 -30.58 -9.31
C ASP A 11 -23.77 -30.73 -8.13
N LYS A 12 -23.41 -31.97 -7.79
CA LYS A 12 -22.41 -32.25 -6.75
C LYS A 12 -21.03 -31.76 -7.17
N LEU A 13 -20.64 -32.01 -8.42
CA LEU A 13 -19.36 -31.54 -8.98
C LEU A 13 -19.29 -30.01 -9.03
N VAL A 14 -20.36 -29.33 -9.42
CA VAL A 14 -20.43 -27.86 -9.42
C VAL A 14 -20.25 -27.31 -8.00
N LYS A 15 -20.94 -27.87 -7.02
CA LYS A 15 -20.79 -27.46 -5.61
C LYS A 15 -19.38 -27.68 -5.10
N GLN A 16 -18.78 -28.83 -5.39
CA GLN A 16 -17.39 -29.12 -5.01
C GLN A 16 -16.41 -28.16 -5.68
N LYS A 17 -16.61 -27.83 -6.97
CA LYS A 17 -15.77 -26.86 -7.68
C LYS A 17 -15.85 -25.47 -7.05
N ILE A 18 -17.04 -25.00 -6.69
CA ILE A 18 -17.23 -23.70 -6.03
C ILE A 18 -16.53 -23.70 -4.66
N GLU A 19 -16.69 -24.77 -3.88
CA GLU A 19 -16.06 -24.88 -2.56
C GLU A 19 -14.53 -24.92 -2.67
N PHE A 20 -13.98 -25.71 -3.59
CA PHE A 20 -12.53 -25.73 -3.82
C PHE A 20 -12.00 -24.39 -4.33
N GLN A 21 -12.74 -23.69 -5.20
CA GLN A 21 -12.35 -22.36 -5.66
C GLN A 21 -12.29 -21.38 -4.49
N LYS A 22 -13.28 -21.39 -3.60
CA LYS A 22 -13.29 -20.58 -2.38
C LYS A 22 -12.09 -20.88 -1.47
N GLN A 23 -11.77 -22.15 -1.25
CA GLN A 23 -10.62 -22.54 -0.44
C GLN A 23 -9.29 -22.09 -1.07
N ILE A 24 -9.17 -22.20 -2.40
CA ILE A 24 -8.01 -21.70 -3.14
C ILE A 24 -7.86 -20.19 -2.96
N ASP A 25 -8.94 -19.44 -3.07
CA ASP A 25 -8.94 -17.98 -2.93
C ASP A 25 -8.57 -17.58 -1.49
N ASP A 26 -9.17 -18.22 -0.48
CA ASP A 26 -8.84 -18.01 0.93
C ASP A 26 -7.36 -18.30 1.22
N LEU A 27 -6.82 -19.41 0.68
CA LEU A 27 -5.42 -19.79 0.86
C LEU A 27 -4.45 -18.82 0.17
N LYS A 28 -4.86 -18.19 -0.94
CA LYS A 28 -4.07 -17.16 -1.61
C LYS A 28 -4.12 -15.82 -0.88
N GLU A 29 -5.26 -15.46 -0.29
CA GLU A 29 -5.42 -14.17 0.39
C GLU A 29 -4.75 -14.11 1.77
N LYS A 30 -4.82 -15.20 2.55
CA LYS A 30 -4.22 -15.28 3.89
C LYS A 30 -2.74 -14.84 3.96
N PRO A 31 -1.82 -15.33 3.12
CA PRO A 31 -0.43 -14.90 3.18
C PRO A 31 -0.26 -13.41 2.88
N ILE A 32 -1.04 -12.86 1.95
CA ILE A 32 -1.02 -11.42 1.62
C ILE A 32 -1.48 -10.59 2.82
N LEU A 33 -2.54 -11.04 3.52
CA LEU A 33 -3.04 -10.37 4.72
C LEU A 33 -2.04 -10.41 5.87
N LEU A 34 -1.38 -11.55 6.09
CA LEU A 34 -0.33 -11.68 7.10
C LEU A 34 0.85 -10.76 6.78
N GLU A 35 1.35 -10.79 5.54
CA GLU A 35 2.44 -9.91 5.12
C GLU A 35 2.07 -8.43 5.25
N LYS A 36 0.84 -8.04 4.87
CA LYS A 36 0.32 -6.68 5.05
C LYS A 36 0.27 -6.30 6.54
N HIS A 37 -0.15 -7.22 7.41
CA HIS A 37 -0.21 -6.98 8.84
C HIS A 37 1.20 -6.74 9.42
N ASP A 38 2.19 -7.54 9.01
CA ASP A 38 3.56 -7.41 9.50
C ASP A 38 4.23 -6.12 9.01
N ARG A 39 3.90 -5.69 7.78
CA ARG A 39 4.43 -4.45 7.18
C ARG A 39 3.65 -3.19 7.57
N LYS A 40 2.57 -3.26 8.34
CA LYS A 40 1.72 -2.08 8.66
C LYS A 40 2.45 -0.99 9.46
N TYR A 41 3.56 -1.34 10.10
CA TYR A 41 4.43 -0.42 10.83
C TYR A 41 5.53 0.19 9.95
N ASN A 42 5.57 -0.16 8.66
CA ASN A 42 6.62 0.25 7.73
C ASN A 42 6.14 1.38 6.83
N ILE A 43 7.04 2.33 6.58
CA ILE A 43 6.90 3.29 5.48
C ILE A 43 8.12 3.22 4.57
N LEU A 44 7.91 3.64 3.32
CA LEU A 44 8.96 3.81 2.33
C LEU A 44 9.11 5.29 1.97
N LEU A 45 10.33 5.80 2.13
CA LEU A 45 10.75 7.15 1.75
C LEU A 45 11.58 7.09 0.47
N TYR A 46 11.09 7.69 -0.61
CA TYR A 46 11.76 7.78 -1.90
C TYR A 46 12.27 9.21 -2.16
N GLY A 47 13.25 9.32 -3.06
CA GLY A 47 13.79 10.63 -3.50
C GLY A 47 14.74 11.25 -2.47
N ILE A 48 15.32 10.42 -1.60
CA ILE A 48 16.33 10.81 -0.63
C ILE A 48 17.70 10.48 -1.22
N ASP A 49 18.58 11.47 -1.26
CA ASP A 49 19.92 11.30 -1.76
C ASP A 49 20.70 10.22 -1.01
N ASP A 50 21.37 9.34 -1.74
CA ASP A 50 22.14 8.20 -1.24
C ASP A 50 23.59 8.21 -1.77
N SER A 51 24.06 9.40 -2.20
CA SER A 51 25.42 9.58 -2.72
C SER A 51 26.49 9.47 -1.63
N ASN A 52 26.14 9.70 -0.36
CA ASN A 52 27.05 9.60 0.78
C ASN A 52 27.24 8.12 1.20
N PRO A 53 28.44 7.53 1.04
CA PRO A 53 28.70 6.15 1.44
C PRO A 53 28.64 5.93 2.96
N GLU A 54 28.95 6.97 3.74
CA GLU A 54 28.99 6.94 5.21
C GLU A 54 27.68 7.42 5.83
N GLU A 55 26.56 7.24 5.11
CA GLU A 55 25.26 7.71 5.57
C GLU A 55 24.83 7.00 6.87
N ASN A 56 24.55 7.79 7.90
CA ASN A 56 23.73 7.33 9.02
C ASN A 56 22.24 7.44 8.68
N VAL A 57 21.65 6.33 8.22
CA VAL A 57 20.25 6.28 7.76
C VAL A 57 19.25 6.69 8.85
N TYR A 58 19.55 6.39 10.13
CA TYR A 58 18.71 6.84 11.24
C TYR A 58 18.73 8.35 11.39
N ALA A 59 19.91 8.97 11.34
CA ALA A 59 20.04 10.42 11.42
C ALA A 59 19.34 11.11 10.24
N THR A 60 19.49 10.58 9.02
CA THR A 60 18.76 11.06 7.84
C THR A 60 17.25 10.95 8.05
N THR A 61 16.77 9.80 8.52
CA THR A 61 15.34 9.56 8.80
C THR A 61 14.80 10.55 9.84
N ARG A 62 15.52 10.76 10.94
CA ARG A 62 15.15 11.72 12.00
C ARG A 62 15.05 13.14 11.45
N LYS A 63 16.03 13.54 10.64
CA LYS A 63 16.04 14.84 9.97
C LYS A 63 14.80 15.02 9.09
N LEU A 64 14.47 14.03 8.26
CA LEU A 64 13.30 14.05 7.38
C LEU A 64 11.98 14.12 8.17
N LEU A 65 11.86 13.34 9.24
CA LEU A 65 10.70 13.39 10.13
C LEU A 65 10.56 14.79 10.75
N ARG A 66 11.65 15.37 11.24
CA ARG A 66 11.66 16.69 11.87
C ARG A 66 11.36 17.83 10.91
N GLU A 67 11.99 17.85 9.74
CA GLU A 67 12.01 19.02 8.85
C GLU A 67 10.90 18.98 7.79
N ASN A 68 10.59 17.80 7.27
CA ASN A 68 9.68 17.67 6.14
C ASN A 68 8.30 17.16 6.54
N LEU A 69 8.23 16.13 7.40
CA LEU A 69 6.97 15.45 7.70
C LEU A 69 6.24 16.04 8.90
N LEU A 70 6.81 15.92 10.11
CA LEU A 70 6.16 16.34 11.34
C LEU A 70 6.30 17.85 11.60
N ARG A 71 7.40 18.46 11.15
CA ARG A 71 7.74 19.88 11.44
C ARG A 71 7.75 20.19 12.94
N ASP A 72 8.05 19.18 13.75
CA ASP A 72 8.11 19.23 15.21
C ASP A 72 9.29 18.37 15.67
N ALA A 73 10.34 19.03 16.16
CA ALA A 73 11.56 18.37 16.59
C ALA A 73 11.37 17.49 17.83
N ARG A 74 10.49 17.88 18.77
CA ARG A 74 10.26 17.11 19.99
C ARG A 74 9.62 15.78 19.63
N LYS A 75 8.55 15.81 18.84
CA LYS A 75 7.85 14.60 18.39
C LYS A 75 8.73 13.70 17.52
N ALA A 76 9.46 14.28 16.55
CA ALA A 76 10.32 13.50 15.66
C ALA A 76 11.45 12.76 16.40
N ASN A 77 11.99 13.38 17.46
CA ASN A 77 13.07 12.80 18.26
C ASN A 77 12.56 11.79 19.29
N SER A 78 11.36 11.99 19.87
CA SER A 78 10.79 11.08 20.86
C SER A 78 10.15 9.83 20.25
N MET A 79 9.83 9.85 18.96
CA MET A 79 9.16 8.75 18.27
C MET A 79 10.08 7.52 18.12
N PRO A 80 9.79 6.38 18.77
CA PRO A 80 10.63 5.20 18.70
C PRO A 80 10.57 4.55 17.31
N LEU A 81 11.75 4.29 16.75
CA LEU A 81 11.91 3.49 15.54
C LEU A 81 12.51 2.17 15.94
N ALA A 82 11.94 1.08 15.45
CA ALA A 82 12.53 -0.25 15.60
C ALA A 82 13.61 -0.49 14.53
N ASN A 83 13.44 0.04 13.32
CA ASN A 83 14.49 0.01 12.32
C ASN A 83 14.43 1.17 11.30
N ALA A 84 15.56 1.53 10.69
CA ALA A 84 15.64 2.38 9.51
C ALA A 84 16.84 1.97 8.64
N HIS A 85 16.59 1.57 7.39
CA HIS A 85 17.65 1.15 6.47
C HIS A 85 17.29 1.41 5.00
N ARG A 86 18.30 1.46 4.13
CA ARG A 86 18.10 1.58 2.68
C ARG A 86 17.66 0.24 2.11
N VAL A 87 16.60 0.23 1.29
CA VAL A 87 16.16 -0.97 0.56
C VAL A 87 17.04 -1.15 -0.66
N PRO A 88 17.67 -2.33 -0.86
CA PRO A 88 18.42 -2.61 -2.08
C PRO A 88 17.54 -2.53 -3.32
N THR A 89 18.00 -1.78 -4.33
CA THR A 89 17.34 -1.71 -5.63
C THR A 89 18.28 -2.21 -6.72
N ARG A 90 17.74 -2.90 -7.73
CA ARG A 90 18.54 -3.39 -8.88
C ARG A 90 18.91 -2.28 -9.88
N GLY A 91 18.30 -1.10 -9.80
CA GLY A 91 18.53 0.02 -10.71
C GLY A 91 19.51 1.08 -10.18
N LYS A 92 19.93 2.00 -11.05
CA LYS A 92 20.83 3.13 -10.73
C LYS A 92 20.15 4.31 -10.01
N GLY A 93 18.91 4.13 -9.55
CA GLY A 93 18.15 5.17 -8.85
C GLY A 93 18.50 5.23 -7.37
N GLN A 94 18.18 6.35 -6.73
CA GLN A 94 18.31 6.52 -5.28
C GLN A 94 17.52 5.42 -4.55
N LYS A 95 18.21 4.68 -3.68
CA LYS A 95 17.63 3.61 -2.88
C LYS A 95 16.67 4.19 -1.84
N PRO A 96 15.42 3.74 -1.75
CA PRO A 96 14.49 4.26 -0.75
C PRO A 96 14.92 3.86 0.66
N ILE A 97 14.50 4.62 1.66
CA ILE A 97 14.63 4.24 3.08
C ILE A 97 13.34 3.53 3.50
N LEU A 98 13.48 2.32 4.06
CA LEU A 98 12.41 1.66 4.81
C LEU A 98 12.57 2.03 6.27
N VAL A 99 11.51 2.57 6.85
CA VAL A 99 11.43 2.93 8.27
C VAL A 99 10.38 2.05 8.92
N LEU A 100 10.78 1.32 9.95
CA LEU A 100 9.92 0.49 10.79
C LEU A 100 9.70 1.20 12.13
N PHE A 101 8.47 1.59 12.40
CA PHE A 101 8.06 2.19 13.66
C PHE A 101 7.81 1.12 14.72
N LEU A 102 8.01 1.47 16.00
CA LEU A 102 7.65 0.56 17.09
C LEU A 102 6.13 0.52 17.32
N HIS A 103 5.44 1.64 17.06
CA HIS A 103 4.00 1.76 17.25
C HIS A 103 3.28 2.12 15.95
N PHE A 104 2.11 1.51 15.73
CA PHE A 104 1.31 1.78 14.54
C PHE A 104 0.75 3.21 14.53
N GLY A 105 0.45 3.77 15.70
CA GLY A 105 -0.02 5.16 15.81
C GLY A 105 1.00 6.20 15.31
N ASP A 106 2.30 5.92 15.52
CA ASP A 106 3.39 6.79 15.06
C ASP A 106 3.50 6.75 13.53
N GLU A 107 3.42 5.56 12.95
CA GLU A 107 3.37 5.34 11.51
C GLU A 107 2.19 6.10 10.87
N GLN A 108 0.98 5.92 11.42
CA GLN A 108 -0.23 6.58 10.92
C GLN A 108 -0.15 8.10 11.04
N LEU A 109 0.42 8.61 12.14
CA LEU A 109 0.68 10.03 12.31
C LEU A 109 1.59 10.55 11.19
N VAL A 110 2.70 9.87 10.89
CA VAL A 110 3.62 10.28 9.82
C VAL A 110 2.94 10.21 8.45
N MET A 111 2.21 9.14 8.15
CA MET A 111 1.43 9.00 6.91
C MET A 111 0.41 10.12 6.71
N SER A 112 -0.27 10.53 7.79
CA SER A 112 -1.22 11.65 7.76
C SER A 112 -0.57 12.99 7.36
N LYS A 113 0.74 13.12 7.52
CA LYS A 113 1.52 14.33 7.17
C LYS A 113 2.18 14.28 5.80
N SER A 114 1.89 13.26 4.99
CA SER A 114 2.39 13.15 3.60
C SER A 114 2.18 14.42 2.76
N TYR A 115 1.09 15.17 2.99
CA TYR A 115 0.81 16.43 2.28
C TYR A 115 1.88 17.51 2.49
N ASN A 116 2.66 17.46 3.59
CA ASN A 116 3.76 18.39 3.85
C ASN A 116 4.94 18.21 2.88
N LEU A 117 5.00 17.08 2.16
CA LEU A 117 6.01 16.80 1.14
C LEU A 117 5.66 17.40 -0.22
N LYS A 118 4.49 18.03 -0.39
CA LYS A 118 4.08 18.63 -1.66
C LYS A 118 5.10 19.68 -2.11
N GLY A 119 5.55 19.56 -3.35
CA GLY A 119 6.58 20.43 -3.94
C GLY A 119 8.02 19.97 -3.71
N THR A 120 8.24 18.94 -2.88
CA THR A 120 9.56 18.30 -2.73
C THR A 120 9.72 17.14 -3.72
N LYS A 121 10.96 16.64 -3.87
CA LYS A 121 11.24 15.39 -4.60
C LYS A 121 10.92 14.13 -3.79
N ILE A 122 10.60 14.30 -2.50
CA ILE A 122 10.42 13.21 -1.55
C ILE A 122 9.02 12.64 -1.70
N ARG A 123 8.92 11.31 -1.69
CA ARG A 123 7.63 10.61 -1.68
C ARG A 123 7.57 9.65 -0.49
N LEU A 124 6.43 9.65 0.18
CA LEU A 124 6.09 8.75 1.27
C LEU A 124 5.03 7.75 0.76
N LEU A 125 5.27 6.45 0.94
CA LEU A 125 4.35 5.38 0.56
C LEU A 125 4.30 4.31 1.65
N ASP A 126 3.16 3.61 1.76
CA ASP A 126 3.07 2.39 2.57
C ASP A 126 3.94 1.27 2.00
N ASP A 127 4.49 0.43 2.87
CA ASP A 127 5.16 -0.80 2.46
C ASP A 127 4.15 -1.95 2.27
N LEU A 128 3.53 -2.01 1.09
CA LEU A 128 2.59 -3.08 0.78
C LEU A 128 3.26 -4.40 0.31
N PRO A 129 2.57 -5.55 0.44
CA PRO A 129 2.91 -6.78 -0.29
C PRO A 129 3.05 -6.55 -1.80
N VAL A 130 3.85 -7.38 -2.47
CA VAL A 130 4.21 -7.21 -3.90
C VAL A 130 2.97 -7.19 -4.80
N SER A 131 2.07 -8.16 -4.65
CA SER A 131 0.83 -8.24 -5.42
C SER A 131 -0.04 -6.98 -5.28
N MET A 132 -0.10 -6.42 -4.08
CA MET A 132 -0.84 -5.17 -3.83
C MET A 132 -0.12 -3.94 -4.40
N LYS A 133 1.23 -3.92 -4.40
CA LYS A 133 2.01 -2.86 -5.07
C LYS A 133 1.73 -2.85 -6.58
N GLU A 134 1.69 -4.03 -7.20
CA GLU A 134 1.35 -4.20 -8.62
C GLU A 134 -0.08 -3.74 -8.92
N GLY A 135 -1.05 -4.19 -8.12
CA GLY A 135 -2.45 -3.73 -8.24
C GLY A 135 -2.58 -2.22 -8.10
N ARG A 136 -1.89 -1.61 -7.12
CA ARG A 136 -1.86 -0.15 -6.93
C ARG A 136 -1.27 0.56 -8.15
N PHE A 137 -0.21 0.02 -8.75
CA PHE A 137 0.41 0.59 -9.95
C PHE A 137 -0.57 0.60 -11.14
N LEU A 138 -1.22 -0.53 -11.41
CA LEU A 138 -2.21 -0.66 -12.50
C LEU A 138 -3.38 0.30 -12.29
N LEU A 139 -3.96 0.31 -11.08
CA LEU A 139 -5.08 1.20 -10.76
C LEU A 139 -4.69 2.69 -10.80
N SER A 140 -3.44 3.03 -10.48
CA SER A 140 -2.96 4.43 -10.58
C SER A 140 -2.97 4.93 -12.02
N HIS A 141 -2.63 4.05 -12.97
CA HIS A 141 -2.69 4.36 -14.40
C HIS A 141 -4.13 4.57 -14.87
N ASN A 142 -5.05 3.69 -14.45
CA ASN A 142 -6.48 3.82 -14.77
C ASN A 142 -7.09 5.09 -14.14
N ALA A 143 -6.80 5.34 -12.87
CA ALA A 143 -7.26 6.52 -12.15
C ALA A 143 -6.82 7.82 -12.86
N PHE A 144 -5.59 7.88 -13.39
CA PHE A 144 -5.13 9.03 -14.17
C PHE A 144 -5.96 9.24 -15.44
N LYS A 145 -6.22 8.18 -16.21
CA LYS A 145 -7.05 8.24 -17.43
C LYS A 145 -8.47 8.73 -17.12
N ILE A 146 -9.08 8.18 -16.07
CA ILE A 146 -10.45 8.51 -15.63
C ILE A 146 -10.54 9.99 -15.22
N ARG A 147 -9.59 10.48 -14.39
CA ARG A 147 -9.57 11.91 -14.01
C ARG A 147 -9.47 12.83 -15.22
N LYS A 148 -8.69 12.43 -16.24
CA LYS A 148 -8.52 13.22 -17.47
C LYS A 148 -9.79 13.24 -18.33
N ARG A 149 -10.43 12.09 -18.50
CA ARG A 149 -11.62 11.88 -19.36
C ARG A 149 -12.89 12.41 -18.69
N ASP A 150 -13.16 11.97 -17.47
CA ASP A 150 -14.49 12.10 -16.83
C ASP A 150 -14.56 13.25 -15.83
N LYS A 151 -13.43 13.90 -15.53
CA LYS A 151 -13.32 15.01 -14.56
C LYS A 151 -13.83 14.67 -13.16
N VAL A 152 -13.80 13.39 -12.80
CA VAL A 152 -14.15 12.88 -11.47
C VAL A 152 -12.94 12.85 -10.54
N GLN A 153 -13.20 12.74 -9.24
CA GLN A 153 -12.19 12.42 -8.25
C GLN A 153 -12.02 10.91 -8.15
N THR A 154 -10.81 10.47 -7.80
CA THR A 154 -10.46 9.04 -7.70
C THR A 154 -9.64 8.81 -6.44
N ARG A 155 -9.80 7.67 -5.79
CA ARG A 155 -8.89 7.20 -4.73
C ARG A 155 -8.66 5.71 -4.83
N ILE A 156 -7.47 5.26 -4.44
CA ILE A 156 -7.12 3.85 -4.40
C ILE A 156 -7.08 3.43 -2.93
N ARG A 157 -7.73 2.33 -2.59
CA ARG A 157 -7.78 1.80 -1.21
C ARG A 157 -7.39 0.33 -1.19
N ALA A 158 -6.85 -0.10 -0.06
CA ALA A 158 -6.67 -1.52 0.22
C ALA A 158 -7.92 -2.06 0.92
N ILE A 159 -8.59 -3.04 0.32
CA ILE A 159 -9.71 -3.79 0.93
C ILE A 159 -9.28 -5.25 1.00
N GLY A 160 -9.11 -5.76 2.23
CA GLY A 160 -8.51 -7.08 2.43
C GLY A 160 -7.11 -7.17 1.81
N ALA A 161 -6.93 -8.21 0.98
CA ALA A 161 -5.72 -8.52 0.23
C ALA A 161 -5.62 -7.78 -1.13
N HIS A 162 -6.62 -6.97 -1.49
CA HIS A 162 -6.72 -6.36 -2.83
C HIS A 162 -6.67 -4.85 -2.79
N MET A 163 -6.28 -4.27 -3.93
CA MET A 163 -6.38 -2.83 -4.16
C MET A 163 -7.64 -2.55 -4.99
N THR A 164 -8.44 -1.59 -4.55
CA THR A 164 -9.64 -1.13 -5.25
C THR A 164 -9.49 0.33 -5.67
N LEU A 165 -10.08 0.68 -6.81
CA LEU A 165 -10.22 2.06 -7.25
C LEU A 165 -11.65 2.50 -6.98
N GLU A 166 -11.80 3.67 -6.38
CA GLU A 166 -13.10 4.29 -6.14
C GLU A 166 -13.13 5.67 -6.81
N THR A 167 -14.32 6.07 -7.26
CA THR A 167 -14.55 7.37 -7.91
C THR A 167 -15.71 8.13 -7.26
N ARG A 168 -15.73 9.45 -7.43
CA ARG A 168 -16.88 10.32 -7.09
C ARG A 168 -16.87 11.57 -7.96
N LYS A 169 -18.02 12.13 -8.32
CA LYS A 169 -18.06 13.30 -9.20
C LYS A 169 -17.66 14.59 -8.48
N ASN A 170 -18.12 14.77 -7.25
CA ASN A 170 -17.84 15.94 -6.44
C ASN A 170 -17.63 15.56 -4.96
N SER A 171 -17.30 16.54 -4.11
CA SER A 171 -17.03 16.31 -2.68
C SER A 171 -18.22 15.83 -1.87
N ASN A 172 -19.44 16.08 -2.35
CA ASN A 172 -20.69 15.84 -1.64
C ASN A 172 -21.31 14.47 -1.99
N GLU A 173 -20.79 13.81 -3.01
CA GLU A 173 -21.20 12.47 -3.41
C GLU A 173 -20.41 11.38 -2.69
N ASN A 174 -21.06 10.22 -2.54
CA ASN A 174 -20.46 9.01 -2.02
C ASN A 174 -19.42 8.46 -3.00
N TRP A 175 -18.42 7.77 -2.44
CA TRP A 175 -17.46 7.02 -3.23
C TRP A 175 -18.10 5.74 -3.76
N SER A 176 -17.94 5.49 -5.06
CA SER A 176 -18.40 4.27 -5.72
C SER A 176 -17.19 3.47 -6.21
N LEU A 177 -17.27 2.15 -6.10
CA LEU A 177 -16.25 1.26 -6.67
C LEU A 177 -16.21 1.46 -8.19
N TRP A 178 -15.00 1.49 -8.73
CA TRP A 178 -14.74 1.48 -10.15
C TRP A 178 -14.62 0.03 -10.62
N GLU A 179 -15.54 -0.38 -11.50
CA GLU A 179 -15.53 -1.66 -12.19
C GLU A 179 -14.68 -1.61 -13.46
#